data_AF-A0A6A0GRM3-F1
#
_entry.id   AF-A0A6A0GRM3-F1
#
_cell.length_a   1.000
_cell.length_b   1.000
_cell.length_c   1.000
_cell.angle_alpha   90.00
_cell.angle_beta   90.00
_cell.angle_gamma   90.00
#
_symmetry.space_group_name_H-M   'P 1'
#
loop_
_entity.id
_entity.type
_entity.pdbx_description
1 polymer ?
#
loop_
_entity_poly.entity_id
_entity_poly.type
_entity_poly.pdbx_seq_one_letter_code
_entity_poly.pdbx_strand_id
1 'polypeptide(L)'
;MDYHGRYLVVLELLACLLLSSLILPANGETASVETIDMAEDLAEDLAHPCHRNCSDQPHAMVCNYHFKAEWYTTLSKACYDCPDPASDCRRAHCVAADGVKRPIVTVNRRMPGPSIQVG
;
A
#
# COMPACT_ATOMS: atom_id res chain seq x y z
N MET A 1 35.57 -24.31 -23.39
CA MET A 1 36.49 -23.85 -22.32
C MET A 1 36.27 -22.35 -22.18
N ASP A 2 35.20 -21.98 -21.49
CA ASP A 2 34.76 -20.58 -21.29
C ASP A 2 35.19 -20.07 -19.91
N TYR A 3 36.49 -20.12 -19.65
CA TYR A 3 37.06 -19.63 -18.39
C TYR A 3 37.17 -18.10 -18.37
N HIS A 4 37.32 -17.46 -19.53
CA HIS A 4 37.50 -16.01 -19.65
C HIS A 4 36.21 -15.22 -19.34
N GLY A 5 35.04 -15.74 -19.76
CA GLY A 5 33.75 -15.09 -19.48
C GLY A 5 33.32 -15.21 -18.03
N ARG A 6 33.60 -16.34 -17.37
CA ARG A 6 33.30 -16.53 -15.93
C ARG A 6 34.18 -15.64 -15.06
N TYR A 7 35.45 -15.47 -15.41
CA TYR A 7 36.35 -14.58 -14.68
C TYR A 7 35.95 -13.11 -14.84
N LEU A 8 35.51 -12.70 -16.03
CA LEU A 8 34.99 -11.36 -16.29
C LEU A 8 33.75 -11.07 -15.43
N VAL A 9 32.80 -12.00 -15.35
CA VAL A 9 31.59 -11.85 -14.50
C VAL A 9 31.95 -11.78 -13.02
N VAL A 10 32.93 -12.56 -12.56
CA VAL A 10 33.42 -12.49 -11.17
C VAL A 10 34.13 -11.17 -10.87
N LEU A 11 34.90 -10.65 -11.84
CA LEU A 11 35.58 -9.36 -11.70
C LEU A 11 34.58 -8.19 -11.66
N GLU A 12 33.54 -8.23 -12.50
CA GLU A 12 32.43 -7.27 -12.51
C GLU A 12 31.63 -7.32 -11.19
N LEU A 13 31.32 -8.51 -10.67
CA LEU A 13 30.63 -8.67 -9.39
C LEU A 13 31.47 -8.16 -8.21
N LEU A 14 32.78 -8.45 -8.20
CA LEU A 14 33.70 -7.94 -7.18
C LEU A 14 33.85 -6.41 -7.27
N ALA A 15 33.95 -5.85 -8.47
CA ALA A 15 33.97 -4.40 -8.67
C ALA A 15 32.67 -3.75 -8.18
N CYS A 16 31.51 -4.36 -8.45
CA CYS A 16 30.22 -3.86 -8.00
C CYS A 16 30.08 -3.88 -6.46
N LEU A 17 30.58 -4.93 -5.80
CA LEU A 17 30.61 -5.02 -4.34
C LEU A 17 31.56 -3.97 -3.73
N LEU A 18 32.72 -3.75 -4.33
CA LEU A 18 33.70 -2.74 -3.88
C LEU A 18 33.27 -1.30 -4.17
N LEU A 19 32.47 -1.06 -5.21
CA LEU A 19 31.89 0.24 -5.51
C LEU A 19 30.66 0.54 -4.65
N SER A 20 29.87 -0.47 -4.28
CA SER A 20 28.69 -0.30 -3.42
C SER A 20 29.04 0.23 -2.02
N SER A 21 30.23 -0.09 -1.50
CA SER A 21 30.73 0.42 -0.23
C SER A 21 31.24 1.88 -0.29
N LEU A 22 31.45 2.45 -1.49
CA LEU A 22 31.73 3.88 -1.68
C LEU A 22 30.46 4.72 -1.90
N ILE A 23 29.31 4.09 -2.14
CA ILE A 23 28.03 4.77 -2.44
C ILE A 23 27.05 4.62 -1.26
N LEU A 24 27.53 4.58 -0.02
CA LEU A 24 26.66 5.01 1.09
C LEU A 24 26.73 6.54 1.18
N PRO A 25 25.73 7.29 0.68
CA PRO A 25 25.49 8.59 1.26
C PRO A 25 25.20 8.38 2.74
N ALA A 26 25.93 9.10 3.59
CA ALA A 26 25.66 9.24 5.02
C ALA A 26 24.37 10.06 5.26
N ASN A 27 23.30 9.74 4.54
CA ASN A 27 21.97 10.25 4.79
C ASN A 27 21.14 9.05 5.23
N GLY A 28 20.79 9.03 6.52
CA GLY A 28 19.74 8.17 7.04
C GLY A 28 18.42 8.57 6.39
N GLU A 29 18.20 8.14 5.15
CA GLU A 29 16.86 7.99 4.62
C GLU A 29 16.26 6.82 5.38
N THR A 30 15.52 7.17 6.43
CA THR A 30 14.54 6.31 7.05
C THR A 30 13.68 5.74 5.93
N ALA A 31 13.94 4.49 5.54
CA ALA A 31 12.93 3.66 4.92
C ALA A 31 11.84 3.50 5.98
N SER A 32 10.87 4.42 6.00
CA SER A 32 9.62 4.23 6.72
C SER A 32 8.95 3.06 6.04
N VAL A 33 9.19 1.86 6.59
CA VAL A 33 8.32 0.71 6.40
C VAL A 33 6.93 1.20 6.81
N GLU A 34 6.05 1.42 5.84
CA GLU A 34 4.63 1.76 6.02
C GLU A 34 3.95 0.58 6.74
N THR A 35 4.05 0.54 8.08
CA THR A 35 3.35 -0.45 8.92
C THR A 35 2.16 0.14 9.67
N ILE A 36 1.63 1.30 9.27
CA ILE A 36 0.52 1.96 9.98
C ILE A 36 -0.68 2.34 9.09
N ASP A 37 -0.73 2.05 7.79
CA ASP A 37 -1.80 2.60 6.93
C ASP A 37 -3.23 2.15 7.31
N MET A 38 -3.45 0.96 7.85
CA MET A 38 -4.81 0.40 7.89
C MET A 38 -5.71 0.80 9.05
N ALA A 39 -5.15 0.82 10.25
CA ALA A 39 -5.88 1.27 11.43
C ALA A 39 -6.09 2.78 11.37
N GLU A 40 -5.12 3.49 10.80
CA GLU A 40 -5.17 4.93 10.61
C GLU A 40 -6.23 5.32 9.57
N ASP A 41 -6.19 4.74 8.37
CA ASP A 41 -7.18 5.01 7.31
C ASP A 41 -8.63 4.74 7.77
N LEU A 42 -8.88 3.68 8.55
CA LEU A 42 -10.24 3.39 9.05
C LEU A 42 -10.63 4.30 10.22
N ALA A 43 -9.68 4.65 11.09
CA ALA A 43 -9.92 5.61 12.16
C ALA A 43 -10.24 7.00 11.60
N GLU A 44 -9.55 7.41 10.52
CA GLU A 44 -9.82 8.65 9.80
C GLU A 44 -11.23 8.66 9.21
N ASP A 45 -11.64 7.58 8.53
CA ASP A 45 -12.98 7.47 7.93
C ASP A 45 -14.12 7.62 8.95
N LEU A 46 -13.98 7.03 10.14
CA LEU A 46 -15.03 7.00 11.17
C LEU A 46 -15.03 8.24 12.07
N ALA A 47 -13.85 8.84 12.31
CA ALA A 47 -13.68 10.02 13.15
C ALA A 47 -13.57 11.33 12.36
N HIS A 48 -13.86 11.30 11.06
CA HIS A 48 -13.76 12.47 10.20
C HIS A 48 -14.67 13.61 10.72
N PRO A 49 -14.18 14.87 10.83
CA PRO A 49 -14.96 15.98 11.41
C PRO A 49 -16.28 16.28 10.69
N CYS A 50 -16.39 15.83 9.43
CA CYS A 50 -17.60 15.95 8.62
C CYS A 50 -18.66 14.90 8.87
N HIS A 51 -18.30 13.81 9.56
CA HIS A 51 -19.25 12.89 10.14
C HIS A 51 -19.78 13.49 11.45
N ARG A 52 -20.80 14.34 11.32
CA ARG A 52 -21.44 15.05 12.43
C ARG A 52 -22.94 14.73 12.48
N ASN A 53 -23.53 14.87 13.66
CA ASN A 53 -24.98 14.77 13.80
C ASN A 53 -25.66 15.97 13.14
N CYS A 54 -26.79 15.73 12.47
CA CYS A 54 -27.63 16.78 11.91
C CYS A 54 -28.07 17.75 13.03
N SER A 55 -28.00 19.04 12.78
CA SER A 55 -28.43 20.10 13.70
C SER A 55 -29.42 21.03 13.01
N ASP A 56 -30.39 21.57 13.78
CA ASP A 56 -31.40 22.51 13.27
C ASP A 56 -30.81 23.86 12.82
N GLN A 57 -29.56 24.16 13.23
CA GLN A 57 -28.81 25.35 12.81
C GLN A 57 -27.43 24.95 12.24
N PRO A 58 -27.38 24.39 11.02
CA PRO A 58 -26.12 23.95 10.44
C PRO A 58 -25.27 25.16 10.06
N HIS A 59 -24.03 25.18 10.53
CA HIS A 59 -23.00 26.04 9.93
C HIS A 59 -22.35 25.29 8.77
N ALA A 60 -22.01 26.05 7.71
CA ALA A 60 -21.23 25.52 6.60
C ALA A 60 -19.80 25.21 7.07
N MET A 61 -19.28 24.08 6.60
CA MET A 61 -17.93 23.60 6.92
C MET A 61 -17.31 23.03 5.64
N VAL A 62 -15.99 23.18 5.50
CA VAL A 62 -15.23 22.58 4.40
C VAL A 62 -14.68 21.23 4.86
N CYS A 63 -14.99 20.19 4.09
CA CYS A 63 -14.62 18.80 4.36
C CYS A 63 -13.48 18.36 3.43
N ASN A 64 -12.32 18.10 4.00
CA ASN A 64 -11.13 17.68 3.25
C ASN A 64 -10.89 16.20 3.45
N TYR A 65 -10.93 15.43 2.37
CA TYR A 65 -10.64 13.99 2.39
C TYR A 65 -9.39 13.70 1.57
N HIS A 66 -8.61 12.72 2.02
CA HIS A 66 -7.42 12.25 1.33
C HIS A 66 -7.68 10.88 0.68
N PHE A 67 -7.74 10.87 -0.65
CA PHE A 67 -7.95 9.64 -1.43
C PHE A 67 -6.74 9.33 -2.30
N LYS A 68 -6.19 8.14 -2.13
CA LYS A 68 -5.16 7.58 -2.99
C LYS A 68 -5.80 6.59 -3.96
N ALA A 69 -6.05 7.05 -5.18
CA ALA A 69 -6.47 6.18 -6.28
C ALA A 69 -5.25 5.49 -6.90
N GLU A 70 -5.23 4.16 -6.88
CA GLU A 70 -4.12 3.38 -7.41
C GLU A 70 -4.59 2.15 -8.18
N TRP A 71 -3.79 1.74 -9.17
CA TRP A 71 -3.92 0.44 -9.81
C TRP A 71 -3.52 -0.63 -8.81
N TYR A 72 -4.46 -1.52 -8.52
CA TYR A 72 -4.28 -2.63 -7.61
C TYR A 72 -4.67 -3.94 -8.29
N THR A 73 -4.31 -5.07 -7.72
CA THR A 73 -4.67 -6.39 -8.25
C THR A 73 -5.49 -7.12 -7.21
N THR A 74 -6.65 -7.65 -7.59
CA THR A 74 -7.43 -8.53 -6.71
C THR A 74 -6.61 -9.77 -6.37
N LEU A 75 -6.80 -10.37 -5.18
CA LEU A 75 -5.96 -11.48 -4.72
C LEU A 75 -4.45 -11.15 -4.85
N SER A 76 -4.08 -9.95 -4.40
CA SER A 76 -2.68 -9.52 -4.32
C SER A 76 -1.92 -10.36 -3.28
N LYS A 77 -0.63 -10.08 -3.12
CA LYS A 77 0.17 -10.67 -2.03
C LYS A 77 -0.44 -10.43 -0.63
N ALA A 78 -1.23 -9.38 -0.45
CA ALA A 78 -1.90 -9.08 0.83
C ALA A 78 -2.95 -10.15 1.24
N CYS A 79 -3.49 -10.89 0.27
CA CYS A 79 -4.54 -11.89 0.48
C CYS A 79 -4.03 -13.29 0.90
N TYR A 80 -2.72 -13.51 0.95
CA TYR A 80 -2.10 -14.79 1.33
C TYR A 80 -2.74 -16.01 0.64
N ASP A 81 -3.32 -16.95 1.40
CA ASP A 81 -3.88 -18.21 0.88
C ASP A 81 -5.40 -18.10 0.56
N CYS A 82 -5.98 -16.89 0.51
CA CYS A 82 -7.35 -16.69 0.03
C CYS A 82 -7.53 -17.31 -1.38
N PRO A 83 -8.57 -18.15 -1.61
CA PRO A 83 -9.81 -18.24 -0.83
C PRO A 83 -9.80 -19.22 0.37
N ASP A 84 -8.78 -20.07 0.53
CA ASP A 84 -8.76 -21.15 1.52
C ASP A 84 -7.46 -21.15 2.35
N PRO A 85 -7.50 -20.67 3.62
CA PRO A 85 -8.69 -20.42 4.43
C PRO A 85 -9.35 -19.04 4.17
N ALA A 86 -10.69 -19.01 4.22
CA ALA A 86 -11.47 -17.78 4.00
C ALA A 86 -11.18 -16.63 5.00
N SER A 87 -10.48 -16.92 6.10
CA SER A 87 -9.96 -15.90 7.01
C SER A 87 -8.98 -14.95 6.31
N ASP A 88 -8.23 -15.45 5.33
CA ASP A 88 -7.19 -14.68 4.66
C ASP A 88 -7.75 -13.63 3.72
N CYS A 89 -8.96 -13.81 3.23
CA CYS A 89 -9.66 -12.81 2.43
C CYS A 89 -10.07 -11.57 3.23
N ARG A 90 -10.10 -11.64 4.57
CA ARG A 90 -10.37 -10.50 5.47
C ARG A 90 -9.09 -9.80 5.93
N ARG A 91 -7.94 -10.16 5.36
CA ARG A 91 -6.67 -9.52 5.69
C ARG A 91 -6.63 -8.07 5.23
N ALA A 92 -5.76 -7.37 5.93
CA ALA A 92 -5.29 -6.06 5.60
C ALA A 92 -4.99 -5.86 4.10
N HIS A 93 -5.57 -4.82 3.46
CA HIS A 93 -5.41 -4.48 2.04
C HIS A 93 -5.74 -5.62 1.05
N CYS A 94 -6.38 -6.69 1.51
CA CYS A 94 -6.81 -7.75 0.61
C CYS A 94 -8.11 -7.34 -0.09
N VAL A 95 -8.08 -7.30 -1.43
CA VAL A 95 -9.27 -7.15 -2.25
C VAL A 95 -9.54 -8.48 -2.95
N ALA A 96 -10.46 -9.28 -2.39
CA ALA A 96 -10.79 -10.60 -2.93
C ALA A 96 -11.71 -10.53 -4.17
N ALA A 97 -12.60 -9.54 -4.24
CA ALA A 97 -13.60 -9.38 -5.31
C ALA A 97 -14.40 -10.67 -5.57
N ASP A 98 -14.37 -11.19 -6.80
CA ASP A 98 -15.02 -12.44 -7.24
C ASP A 98 -14.12 -13.68 -7.08
N GLY A 99 -12.94 -13.54 -6.47
CA GLY A 99 -11.96 -14.62 -6.34
C GLY A 99 -11.13 -14.84 -7.61
N VAL A 100 -11.18 -13.95 -8.60
CA VAL A 100 -10.34 -14.02 -9.80
C VAL A 100 -9.33 -12.87 -9.78
N LYS A 101 -8.04 -13.21 -9.96
CA LYS A 101 -6.94 -12.24 -10.00
C LYS A 101 -7.03 -11.34 -11.24
N ARG A 102 -7.25 -10.05 -11.05
CA ARG A 102 -7.42 -9.05 -12.12
C ARG A 102 -6.93 -7.67 -11.66
N PRO A 103 -6.40 -6.85 -12.58
CA PRO A 103 -6.12 -5.46 -12.27
C PRO A 103 -7.43 -4.69 -12.10
N ILE A 104 -7.48 -3.86 -11.06
CA ILE A 104 -8.60 -2.99 -10.70
C ILE A 104 -8.05 -1.64 -10.25
N VAL A 105 -8.91 -0.63 -10.20
CA VAL A 105 -8.57 0.64 -9.54
C VAL A 105 -9.22 0.64 -8.17
N THR A 106 -8.44 0.96 -7.14
CA THR A 106 -8.91 1.05 -5.75
C THR A 106 -8.61 2.42 -5.18
N VAL A 107 -9.40 2.82 -4.19
CA VAL A 107 -9.11 3.99 -3.34
C VAL A 107 -8.62 3.47 -1.99
N ASN A 108 -7.45 3.91 -1.54
CA ASN A 108 -6.81 3.48 -0.30
C ASN A 108 -6.71 1.94 -0.19
N ARG A 109 -6.46 1.26 -1.32
CA ARG A 109 -6.41 -0.20 -1.47
C ARG A 109 -7.65 -0.94 -0.95
N ARG A 110 -8.83 -0.31 -0.99
CA ARG A 110 -10.10 -0.86 -0.54
C ARG A 110 -11.13 -0.94 -1.67
N MET A 111 -12.01 -1.93 -1.57
CA MET A 111 -13.19 -2.10 -2.41
C MET A 111 -14.33 -2.67 -1.56
N PRO A 112 -15.46 -1.96 -1.39
CA PRO A 112 -15.68 -0.57 -1.79
C PRO A 112 -14.65 0.40 -1.17
N GLY A 113 -14.42 1.54 -1.82
CA GLY A 113 -13.57 2.59 -1.25
C GLY A 113 -14.20 3.22 0.01
N PRO A 114 -13.44 4.07 0.73
CA PRO A 114 -13.95 4.83 1.88
C PRO A 114 -15.23 5.61 1.58
N SER A 115 -16.10 5.73 2.58
CA SER A 115 -17.36 6.47 2.46
C SER A 115 -17.15 7.96 2.72
N ILE A 116 -17.72 8.81 1.85
CA ILE A 116 -17.80 10.26 2.09
C ILE A 116 -19.10 10.56 2.82
N GLN A 117 -18.99 11.06 4.04
CA GLN A 117 -20.14 11.38 4.89
C GLN A 117 -20.14 12.87 5.23
N VAL A 118 -21.22 13.56 4.85
CA VAL A 118 -21.43 14.98 5.10
C VAL A 118 -22.77 15.16 5.80
N GLY A 119 -22.73 15.74 7.01
CA GLY A 119 -23.92 16.09 7.81
C GLY A 119 -24.09 17.59 7.98
#